data_AF-A0A3D2CL55-F1
#
_entry.id   AF-A0A3D2CL55-F1
#
_cell.length_a   1.000
_cell.length_b   1.000
_cell.length_c   1.000
_cell.angle_alpha   90.00
_cell.angle_beta   90.00
_cell.angle_gamma   90.00
#
_symmetry.space_group_name_H-M   'P 1'
#
loop_
_entity.id
_entity.type
_entity.pdbx_description
1 polymer ?
#
loop_
_entity_poly.entity_id
_entity_poly.type
_entity_poly.pdbx_seq_one_letter_code
_entity_poly.pdbx_strand_id
1 'polypeptide(L)'
;TTGIDNAFAALVPVLESIGAAAVEGLITDAINSGELLILAEIQRVDDVENDSCVDLELHRGEGLPLMGTDGNIQMDQTFLVDPSRPSTFAEGGQIAHRTFEIQDITISLPVQILDEFIELDLEGASLQLRWLDNGEAVGRLAGGVSVSSLAGQIGAISDIGSLQDAVPALLEGAADLWPDENGSCTHLSVGMDVTARPAFLLYPE
;
A
#
# COMPACT_ATOMS: atom_id res chain seq x y z
N THR A 1 8.19 -7.16 20.68
CA THR A 1 7.65 -7.33 19.32
C THR A 1 8.66 -6.73 18.38
N THR A 2 9.22 -7.52 17.48
CA THR A 2 10.15 -7.02 16.47
C THR A 2 9.30 -6.24 15.48
N GLY A 3 9.28 -4.91 15.60
CA GLY A 3 8.64 -4.06 14.61
C GLY A 3 9.48 -4.06 13.34
N ILE A 4 8.80 -3.96 12.20
CA ILE A 4 9.44 -3.50 10.97
C ILE A 4 9.76 -2.03 11.24
N ASP A 5 11.05 -1.67 11.29
CA ASP A 5 11.46 -0.26 11.38
C ASP A 5 10.87 0.47 10.16
N ASN A 6 10.52 1.75 10.21
CA ASN A 6 9.98 2.41 9.01
C ASN A 6 11.13 3.12 8.28
N ALA A 7 12.10 2.35 7.77
CA ALA A 7 13.32 2.92 7.17
C ALA A 7 12.99 3.80 5.96
N PHE A 8 11.93 3.47 5.22
CA PHE A 8 11.42 4.32 4.14
C PHE A 8 11.01 5.72 4.61
N ALA A 9 10.43 5.86 5.81
CA ALA A 9 10.07 7.19 6.34
C ALA A 9 11.28 8.11 6.52
N ALA A 10 12.49 7.56 6.74
CA ALA A 10 13.71 8.36 6.82
C ALA A 10 14.13 8.95 5.46
N LEU A 11 13.64 8.38 4.35
CA LEU A 11 13.92 8.86 3.00
C LEU A 11 12.96 9.98 2.57
N VAL A 12 11.77 10.07 3.16
CA VAL A 12 10.76 11.09 2.79
C VAL A 12 11.32 12.52 2.82
N PRO A 13 12.03 13.00 3.87
CA PRO A 13 12.58 14.35 3.88
C PRO A 13 13.62 14.60 2.79
N VAL A 14 14.37 13.57 2.40
CA VAL A 14 15.36 13.66 1.32
C VAL A 14 14.63 13.83 -0.02
N LEU A 15 13.59 13.03 -0.26
CA LEU A 15 12.72 13.13 -1.44
C LEU A 15 12.02 14.50 -1.54
N GLU A 16 11.60 15.08 -0.43
CA GLU A 16 11.02 16.42 -0.39
C GLU A 16 12.06 17.52 -0.70
N SER A 17 13.28 17.36 -0.17
CA SER A 17 14.35 18.35 -0.35
C SER A 17 14.83 18.50 -1.80
N ILE A 18 14.60 17.47 -2.63
CA ILE A 18 15.04 17.40 -4.02
C ILE A 18 13.91 17.72 -5.02
N GLY A 19 12.78 18.22 -4.54
CA GLY A 19 11.72 18.79 -5.39
C GLY A 19 10.61 17.82 -5.79
N ALA A 20 10.59 16.59 -5.25
CA ALA A 20 9.32 15.87 -5.19
C ALA A 20 8.42 16.67 -4.25
N ALA A 21 7.19 17.01 -4.68
CA ALA A 21 6.19 17.53 -3.75
C ALA A 21 6.07 16.58 -2.54
N ALA A 22 5.65 17.10 -1.38
CA ALA A 22 5.49 16.31 -0.17
C ALA A 22 4.83 14.97 -0.49
N VAL A 23 5.55 13.86 -0.29
CA VAL A 23 5.14 12.51 -0.73
C VAL A 23 3.74 12.18 -0.16
N GLU A 24 3.49 12.62 1.07
CA GLU A 24 2.19 12.51 1.73
C GLU A 24 1.07 13.28 1.01
N GLY A 25 1.38 14.46 0.47
CA GLY A 25 0.46 15.27 -0.31
C GLY A 25 0.11 14.62 -1.65
N LEU A 26 1.09 14.02 -2.33
CA LEU A 26 0.88 13.30 -3.59
C LEU A 26 -0.02 12.07 -3.40
N ILE A 27 0.22 11.29 -2.34
CA ILE A 27 -0.63 10.15 -2.00
C ILE A 27 -2.06 10.61 -1.69
N THR A 28 -2.19 11.70 -0.91
CA THR A 28 -3.51 12.27 -0.57
C THR A 28 -4.24 12.75 -1.82
N ASP A 29 -3.55 13.43 -2.73
CA ASP A 29 -4.12 13.91 -3.98
C ASP A 29 -4.54 12.75 -4.89
N ALA A 30 -3.71 11.70 -4.99
CA ALA A 30 -4.04 10.49 -5.75
C ALA A 30 -5.27 9.75 -5.19
N ILE A 31 -5.43 9.73 -3.86
CA ILE A 31 -6.64 9.18 -3.22
C ILE A 31 -7.86 10.05 -3.57
N ASN A 32 -7.73 11.38 -3.45
CA ASN A 32 -8.81 12.32 -3.70
C ASN A 32 -9.22 12.39 -5.18
N SER A 33 -8.28 12.19 -6.10
CA SER A 33 -8.49 12.13 -7.55
C SER A 33 -9.00 10.78 -8.01
N GLY A 34 -9.06 9.76 -7.14
CA GLY A 34 -9.44 8.39 -7.51
C GLY A 34 -8.36 7.63 -8.30
N GLU A 35 -7.18 8.23 -8.50
CA GLU A 35 -6.02 7.57 -9.14
C GLU A 35 -5.43 6.46 -8.26
N LEU A 36 -5.61 6.59 -6.93
CA LEU A 36 -5.27 5.58 -5.94
C LEU A 36 -6.53 5.13 -5.20
N LEU A 37 -7.30 4.25 -5.85
CA LEU A 37 -8.47 3.60 -5.25
C LEU A 37 -8.22 2.09 -5.11
N ILE A 38 -8.03 1.65 -3.86
CA ILE A 38 -7.83 0.24 -3.53
C ILE A 38 -9.10 -0.30 -2.89
N LEU A 39 -9.64 -1.37 -3.46
CA LEU A 39 -10.82 -2.06 -2.94
C LEU A 39 -10.36 -3.36 -2.28
N ALA A 40 -10.47 -3.44 -0.95
CA ALA A 40 -10.14 -4.64 -0.21
C ALA A 40 -11.41 -5.47 0.03
N GLU A 41 -11.39 -6.71 -0.44
CA GLU A 41 -12.45 -7.69 -0.27
C GLU A 41 -11.94 -8.84 0.61
N ILE A 42 -12.60 -9.05 1.75
CA ILE A 42 -12.30 -10.20 2.61
C ILE A 42 -13.32 -11.28 2.31
N GLN A 43 -12.86 -12.41 1.78
CA GLN A 43 -13.68 -13.48 1.26
C GLN A 43 -13.78 -14.65 2.24
N ARG A 44 -14.78 -15.51 2.01
CA ARG A 44 -15.07 -16.70 2.82
C ARG A 44 -15.31 -16.38 4.31
N VAL A 45 -15.84 -15.19 4.60
CA VAL A 45 -16.17 -14.79 5.97
C VAL A 45 -17.47 -15.45 6.40
N ASP A 46 -17.38 -16.34 7.38
CA ASP A 46 -18.52 -16.97 8.05
C ASP A 46 -18.95 -16.17 9.29
N ASP A 47 -18.00 -15.59 10.04
CA ASP A 47 -18.25 -14.76 11.22
C ASP A 47 -17.26 -13.56 11.31
N VAL A 48 -17.80 -12.34 11.21
CA VAL A 48 -17.02 -11.09 11.29
C VAL A 48 -16.43 -10.81 12.68
N GLU A 49 -16.83 -11.55 13.71
CA GLU A 49 -16.25 -11.45 15.04
C GLU A 49 -15.04 -12.39 15.20
N ASN A 50 -15.17 -13.66 14.79
CA ASN A 50 -14.09 -14.65 14.83
C ASN A 50 -14.19 -15.67 13.69
N ASP A 51 -13.21 -15.67 12.80
CA ASP A 51 -13.09 -16.61 11.69
C ASP A 51 -11.64 -17.07 11.54
N SER A 52 -11.41 -18.37 11.47
CA SER A 52 -10.05 -18.92 11.38
C SER A 52 -9.50 -19.02 9.95
N CYS A 53 -10.33 -18.82 8.91
CA CYS A 53 -9.88 -19.03 7.55
C CYS A 53 -10.61 -18.13 6.55
N VAL A 54 -10.04 -16.96 6.31
CA VAL A 54 -10.53 -15.99 5.34
C VAL A 54 -9.42 -15.64 4.35
N ASP A 55 -9.82 -15.17 3.17
CA ASP A 55 -8.89 -14.72 2.14
C ASP A 55 -9.02 -13.21 1.93
N LEU A 56 -7.96 -12.60 1.41
CA LEU A 56 -7.93 -11.21 1.00
C LEU A 56 -7.80 -11.15 -0.51
N GLU A 57 -8.69 -10.41 -1.14
CA GLU A 57 -8.50 -9.95 -2.51
C GLU A 57 -8.43 -8.42 -2.54
N LEU A 58 -7.38 -7.87 -3.11
CA LEU A 58 -7.20 -6.44 -3.33
C LEU A 58 -7.40 -6.15 -4.81
N HIS A 59 -8.36 -5.29 -5.10
CA HIS A 59 -8.67 -4.85 -6.45
C HIS A 59 -8.27 -3.38 -6.63
N ARG A 60 -8.03 -3.00 -7.89
CA ARG A 60 -8.04 -1.58 -8.28
C ARG A 60 -9.47 -1.16 -8.55
N GLY A 61 -9.87 -0.03 -7.98
CA GLY A 61 -11.17 0.57 -8.25
C GLY A 61 -11.07 1.62 -9.35
N GLU A 62 -12.19 1.86 -10.04
CA GLU A 62 -12.37 2.99 -10.95
C GLU A 62 -13.34 4.02 -10.38
N GLY A 63 -13.12 5.29 -10.76
CA GLY A 63 -14.03 6.39 -10.51
C GLY A 63 -13.49 7.41 -9.51
N LEU A 64 -14.19 8.54 -9.43
CA LEU A 64 -13.86 9.63 -8.51
C LEU A 64 -14.61 9.40 -7.19
N PRO A 65 -13.92 9.16 -6.06
CA PRO A 65 -14.59 9.02 -4.78
C PRO A 65 -15.22 10.35 -4.36
N LEU A 66 -16.44 10.30 -3.84
CA LEU A 66 -17.00 11.46 -3.14
C LEU A 66 -16.27 11.60 -1.81
N MET A 67 -15.79 12.82 -1.52
CA MET A 67 -15.11 13.14 -0.28
C MET A 67 -16.10 13.65 0.77
N GLY A 68 -15.89 13.27 2.03
CA GLY A 68 -16.58 13.79 3.18
C GLY A 68 -16.02 15.14 3.64
N THR A 69 -16.71 15.79 4.58
CA THR A 69 -16.24 17.04 5.21
C THR A 69 -15.04 16.86 6.12
N ASP A 70 -14.71 15.61 6.44
CA ASP A 70 -13.58 15.17 7.25
C ASP A 70 -12.32 14.91 6.43
N GLY A 71 -12.37 15.09 5.11
CA GLY A 71 -11.23 14.85 4.20
C GLY A 71 -11.04 13.38 3.82
N ASN A 72 -11.95 12.49 4.20
CA ASN A 72 -11.90 11.06 3.87
C ASN A 72 -12.95 10.70 2.80
N ILE A 73 -12.76 9.60 2.09
CA ILE A 73 -13.75 9.06 1.15
C ILE A 73 -15.08 8.81 1.87
N GLN A 74 -16.23 9.19 1.32
CA GLN A 74 -17.53 8.89 1.92
C GLN A 74 -17.80 7.38 1.94
N MET A 75 -18.47 6.93 2.99
CA MET A 75 -18.85 5.52 3.17
C MET A 75 -19.95 5.10 2.19
N ASP A 76 -20.07 3.79 1.99
CA ASP A 76 -21.18 3.12 1.31
C ASP A 76 -21.32 3.51 -0.17
N GLN A 77 -20.24 3.99 -0.78
CA GLN A 77 -20.16 4.24 -2.21
C GLN A 77 -20.02 2.93 -2.98
N THR A 78 -20.46 2.93 -4.24
CA THR A 78 -20.23 1.82 -5.16
C THR A 78 -19.09 2.15 -6.09
N PHE A 79 -18.12 1.24 -6.22
CA PHE A 79 -16.98 1.38 -7.12
C PHE A 79 -16.93 0.21 -8.10
N LEU A 80 -16.50 0.50 -9.34
CA LEU A 80 -16.21 -0.55 -10.30
C LEU A 80 -14.83 -1.11 -10.05
N VAL A 81 -14.68 -2.43 -10.14
CA VAL A 81 -13.36 -3.07 -10.21
C VAL A 81 -12.78 -2.87 -11.60
N ASP A 82 -11.55 -2.37 -11.70
CA ASP A 82 -10.80 -2.24 -12.96
C ASP A 82 -10.32 -3.64 -13.40
N PRO A 83 -10.88 -4.24 -14.46
CA PRO A 83 -10.50 -5.58 -14.90
C PRO A 83 -9.19 -5.59 -15.71
N SER A 84 -8.69 -4.42 -16.11
CA SER A 84 -7.44 -4.28 -16.85
C SER A 84 -6.20 -4.35 -15.95
N ARG A 85 -6.41 -4.22 -14.64
CA ARG A 85 -5.38 -4.30 -13.62
C ARG A 85 -5.51 -5.60 -12.84
N PRO A 86 -4.40 -6.28 -12.53
CA PRO A 86 -4.46 -7.53 -11.77
C PRO A 86 -4.88 -7.25 -10.33
N SER A 87 -5.81 -8.07 -9.83
CA SER A 87 -6.08 -8.16 -8.40
C SER A 87 -5.00 -8.97 -7.70
N THR A 88 -4.72 -8.62 -6.46
CA THR A 88 -3.84 -9.39 -5.58
C THR A 88 -4.70 -10.30 -4.71
N PHE A 89 -4.48 -11.60 -4.81
CA PHE A 89 -5.15 -12.59 -3.96
C PHE A 89 -4.17 -13.18 -2.95
N ALA A 90 -4.60 -13.30 -1.70
CA ALA A 90 -3.83 -13.89 -0.63
C ALA A 90 -4.71 -14.76 0.29
N GLU A 91 -4.20 -15.95 0.62
CA GLU A 91 -4.88 -16.91 1.47
C GLU A 91 -4.32 -16.91 2.90
N GLY A 92 -5.07 -17.51 3.83
CA GLY A 92 -4.58 -17.82 5.17
C GLY A 92 -4.69 -16.66 6.16
N GLY A 93 -5.60 -15.72 5.90
CA GLY A 93 -6.00 -14.72 6.87
C GLY A 93 -6.92 -15.30 7.96
N GLN A 94 -7.04 -14.55 9.05
CA GLN A 94 -7.95 -14.85 10.16
C GLN A 94 -8.61 -13.57 10.67
N ILE A 95 -9.80 -13.71 11.25
CA ILE A 95 -10.49 -12.68 12.02
C ILE A 95 -10.52 -13.15 13.48
N ALA A 96 -10.03 -12.33 14.40
CA ALA A 96 -10.14 -12.59 15.84
C ALA A 96 -10.57 -11.30 16.56
N HIS A 97 -11.68 -11.34 17.29
CA HIS A 97 -12.24 -10.19 18.00
C HIS A 97 -12.35 -8.94 17.08
N ARG A 98 -12.99 -9.10 15.91
CA ARG A 98 -13.15 -8.04 14.89
C ARG A 98 -11.83 -7.49 14.35
N THR A 99 -10.75 -8.26 14.44
CA THR A 99 -9.45 -7.89 13.87
C THR A 99 -9.08 -8.92 12.82
N PHE A 100 -9.09 -8.49 11.56
CA PHE A 100 -8.54 -9.24 10.44
C PHE A 100 -7.02 -9.14 10.45
N GLU A 101 -6.34 -10.26 10.29
CA GLU A 101 -4.89 -10.36 10.17
C GLU A 101 -4.51 -11.32 9.05
N ILE A 102 -3.54 -10.92 8.24
CA ILE A 102 -2.89 -11.76 7.23
C ILE A 102 -1.41 -11.37 7.14
N GLN A 103 -0.53 -12.34 6.91
CA GLN A 103 0.93 -12.18 6.96
C GLN A 103 1.59 -13.00 5.85
N ASP A 104 2.83 -12.67 5.53
CA ASP A 104 3.64 -13.33 4.50
C ASP A 104 2.98 -13.28 3.11
N ILE A 105 2.41 -12.12 2.79
CA ILE A 105 1.73 -11.86 1.51
C ILE A 105 2.52 -10.86 0.68
N THR A 106 2.28 -10.85 -0.63
CA THR A 106 2.78 -9.78 -1.50
C THR A 106 1.63 -8.86 -1.86
N ILE A 107 1.78 -7.55 -1.64
CA ILE A 107 0.79 -6.54 -2.03
C ILE A 107 1.45 -5.55 -2.99
N SER A 108 0.86 -5.37 -4.17
CA SER A 108 1.29 -4.33 -5.12
C SER A 108 0.43 -3.08 -4.93
N LEU A 109 1.04 -1.95 -4.57
CA LEU A 109 0.39 -0.64 -4.46
C LEU A 109 0.82 0.26 -5.60
N PRO A 110 -0.10 0.88 -6.35
CA PRO A 110 0.26 1.77 -7.42
C PRO A 110 0.55 3.14 -6.77
N VAL A 111 1.69 3.73 -7.06
CA VAL A 111 1.99 5.08 -6.59
C VAL A 111 2.31 5.91 -7.81
N GLN A 112 1.68 7.08 -7.90
CA GLN A 112 2.03 8.04 -8.93
C GLN A 112 3.09 8.99 -8.39
N ILE A 113 4.21 9.09 -9.11
CA ILE A 113 5.27 10.06 -8.83
C ILE A 113 5.40 10.93 -10.08
N LEU A 114 5.09 12.22 -9.93
CA LEU A 114 4.97 13.14 -11.07
C LEU A 114 3.90 12.63 -12.06
N ASP A 115 4.27 12.33 -13.30
CA ASP A 115 3.38 11.84 -14.35
C ASP A 115 3.58 10.33 -14.65
N GLU A 116 4.35 9.62 -13.80
CA GLU A 116 4.66 8.20 -13.97
C GLU A 116 4.05 7.35 -12.86
N PHE A 117 3.48 6.20 -13.25
CA PHE A 117 2.98 5.19 -12.31
C PHE A 117 4.08 4.18 -12.00
N ILE A 118 4.39 4.04 -10.71
CA ILE A 118 5.25 2.98 -10.20
C ILE A 118 4.41 1.97 -9.42
N GLU A 119 4.78 0.69 -9.47
CA GLU A 119 4.17 -0.34 -8.63
C GLU A 119 5.11 -0.62 -7.46
N LEU A 120 4.65 -0.27 -6.27
CA LEU A 120 5.33 -0.57 -5.02
C LEU A 120 4.91 -1.96 -4.56
N ASP A 121 5.76 -2.94 -4.84
CA ASP A 121 5.57 -4.31 -4.36
C ASP A 121 6.06 -4.44 -2.92
N LEU A 122 5.11 -4.57 -1.99
CA LEU A 122 5.39 -4.93 -0.60
C LEU A 122 5.46 -6.45 -0.49
N GLU A 123 6.68 -6.96 -0.36
CA GLU A 123 6.97 -8.36 -0.13
C GLU A 123 6.94 -8.69 1.38
N GLY A 124 6.64 -9.95 1.72
CA GLY A 124 6.57 -10.40 3.12
C GLY A 124 5.65 -9.55 3.98
N ALA A 125 4.61 -8.98 3.36
CA ALA A 125 3.76 -7.97 3.96
C ALA A 125 2.84 -8.59 5.01
N SER A 126 2.45 -7.75 5.96
CA SER A 126 1.49 -8.05 7.02
C SER A 126 0.44 -6.94 7.06
N LEU A 127 -0.82 -7.34 7.00
CA LEU A 127 -1.97 -6.45 7.10
C LEU A 127 -2.78 -6.82 8.34
N GLN A 128 -3.03 -5.84 9.18
CA GLN A 128 -3.95 -5.93 10.30
C GLN A 128 -5.03 -4.86 10.12
N LEU A 129 -6.31 -5.22 10.19
CA LEU A 129 -7.45 -4.30 10.12
C LEU A 129 -8.43 -4.62 11.25
N ARG A 130 -8.85 -3.61 12.01
CA ARG A 130 -9.84 -3.75 13.07
C ARG A 130 -11.10 -2.97 12.73
N TRP A 131 -12.24 -3.65 12.66
CA TRP A 131 -13.53 -3.01 12.46
C TRP A 131 -13.97 -2.22 13.70
N LEU A 132 -14.40 -0.99 13.45
CA LEU A 132 -15.02 -0.09 14.41
C LEU A 132 -16.55 -0.31 14.44
N ASP A 133 -17.20 0.29 15.42
CA ASP A 133 -18.66 0.18 15.59
C ASP A 133 -19.45 0.93 14.50
N ASN A 134 -18.81 1.90 13.85
CA ASN A 134 -19.39 2.70 12.76
C ASN A 134 -19.23 2.05 11.38
N GLY A 135 -18.63 0.85 11.29
CA GLY A 135 -18.39 0.14 10.03
C GLY A 135 -17.05 0.45 9.35
N GLU A 136 -16.31 1.47 9.79
CA GLU A 136 -14.93 1.69 9.34
C GLU A 136 -14.00 0.58 9.84
N ALA A 137 -12.88 0.38 9.15
CA ALA A 137 -11.78 -0.43 9.66
C ALA A 137 -10.50 0.41 9.72
N VAL A 138 -9.75 0.27 10.82
CA VAL A 138 -8.46 0.95 11.01
C VAL A 138 -7.39 -0.07 11.31
N GLY A 139 -6.17 0.18 10.85
CA GLY A 139 -5.15 -0.83 10.93
C GLY A 139 -3.79 -0.40 10.40
N ARG A 140 -2.96 -1.39 10.09
CA ARG A 140 -1.60 -1.19 9.61
C ARG A 140 -1.27 -2.17 8.51
N LEU A 141 -0.55 -1.66 7.51
CA LEU A 141 0.12 -2.43 6.50
C LEU A 141 1.62 -2.21 6.66
N ALA A 142 2.39 -3.29 6.72
CA ALA A 142 3.85 -3.23 6.74
C ALA A 142 4.45 -4.32 5.87
N GLY A 143 5.61 -4.07 5.27
CA GLY A 143 6.29 -5.01 4.39
C GLY A 143 7.67 -4.52 3.98
N GLY A 144 8.34 -5.30 3.13
CA GLY A 144 9.62 -4.95 2.54
C GLY A 144 9.47 -4.57 1.07
N VAL A 145 10.15 -3.51 0.63
CA VAL A 145 10.22 -3.10 -0.77
C VAL A 145 11.62 -3.35 -1.30
N SER A 146 11.73 -4.03 -2.44
CA SER A 146 13.02 -4.31 -3.08
C SER A 146 13.71 -3.01 -3.51
N VAL A 147 14.92 -2.79 -3.01
CA VAL A 147 15.76 -1.62 -3.37
C VAL A 147 16.02 -1.61 -4.87
N SER A 148 16.34 -2.77 -5.44
CA SER A 148 16.66 -2.89 -6.87
C SER A 148 15.46 -2.62 -7.78
N SER A 149 14.28 -3.12 -7.41
CA SER A 149 13.03 -2.84 -8.14
C SER A 149 12.72 -1.34 -8.09
N LEU A 150 12.71 -0.75 -6.89
CA LEU A 150 12.38 0.65 -6.70
C LEU A 150 13.38 1.58 -7.41
N ALA A 151 14.68 1.31 -7.29
CA ALA A 151 15.72 2.06 -8.00
C ALA A 151 15.56 1.98 -9.53
N GLY A 152 15.23 0.80 -10.05
CA GLY A 152 14.99 0.61 -11.48
C GLY A 152 13.77 1.38 -11.99
N GLN A 153 12.66 1.37 -11.24
CA GLN A 153 11.45 2.12 -11.58
C GLN A 153 11.69 3.63 -11.52
N ILE A 154 12.31 4.14 -10.45
CA ILE A 154 12.63 5.57 -10.33
C ILE A 154 13.61 5.99 -11.43
N GLY A 155 14.65 5.20 -11.70
CA GLY A 155 15.63 5.50 -12.75
C GLY A 155 15.04 5.55 -14.16
N ALA A 156 13.89 4.93 -14.40
CA ALA A 156 13.18 5.00 -15.68
C ALA A 156 12.40 6.33 -15.86
N ILE A 157 12.17 7.10 -14.79
CA ILE A 157 11.45 8.38 -14.86
C ILE A 157 12.36 9.41 -15.55
N SER A 158 11.93 9.86 -16.72
CA SER A 158 12.77 10.69 -17.61
C SER A 158 13.04 12.11 -17.09
N ASP A 159 12.19 12.64 -16.21
CA ASP A 159 12.21 14.04 -15.77
C ASP A 159 12.84 14.30 -14.39
N ILE A 160 13.42 13.29 -13.73
CA ILE A 160 14.05 13.46 -12.40
C ILE A 160 15.54 13.88 -12.46
N GLY A 161 16.13 14.03 -13.65
CA GLY A 161 17.47 14.63 -13.82
C GLY A 161 18.58 13.93 -13.02
N SER A 162 19.41 14.70 -12.31
CA SER A 162 20.56 14.16 -11.56
C SER A 162 20.20 13.26 -10.37
N LEU A 163 18.92 13.11 -10.07
CA LEU A 163 18.44 12.21 -9.02
C LEU A 163 18.63 10.73 -9.40
N GLN A 164 18.57 10.41 -10.69
CA GLN A 164 18.70 9.03 -11.20
C GLN A 164 19.98 8.36 -10.70
N ASP A 165 21.08 9.12 -10.62
CA ASP A 165 22.38 8.62 -10.18
C ASP A 165 22.51 8.55 -8.65
N ALA A 166 21.74 9.35 -7.91
CA ALA A 166 21.84 9.47 -6.46
C ALA A 166 20.89 8.51 -5.71
N VAL A 167 19.72 8.23 -6.28
CA VAL A 167 18.67 7.40 -5.67
C VAL A 167 19.16 5.99 -5.32
N PRO A 168 19.85 5.25 -6.19
CA PRO A 168 20.29 3.89 -5.85
C PRO A 168 21.15 3.84 -4.59
N ALA A 169 22.14 4.73 -4.48
CA ALA A 169 23.03 4.79 -3.31
C ALA A 169 22.29 5.19 -2.02
N LEU A 170 21.27 6.06 -2.12
CA LEU A 170 20.43 6.44 -0.99
C LEU A 170 19.55 5.27 -0.52
N LEU A 171 18.91 4.55 -1.46
CA LEU A 171 18.07 3.41 -1.16
C LEU A 171 18.89 2.26 -0.57
N GLU A 172 20.05 1.95 -1.13
CA GLU A 172 20.99 0.95 -0.59
C GLU A 172 21.46 1.31 0.81
N GLY A 173 21.77 2.59 1.06
CA GLY A 173 22.19 3.06 2.39
C GLY A 173 21.10 3.05 3.45
N ALA A 174 19.83 3.07 3.05
CA ALA A 174 18.68 3.02 3.94
C ALA A 174 18.11 1.59 4.10
N ALA A 175 18.51 0.64 3.25
CA ALA A 175 18.04 -0.73 3.29
C ALA A 175 18.35 -1.39 4.64
N ASP A 176 17.37 -2.10 5.18
CA ASP A 176 17.41 -2.64 6.54
C ASP A 176 16.82 -4.06 6.65
N LEU A 177 16.16 -4.55 5.61
CA LEU A 177 15.57 -5.88 5.55
C LEU A 177 16.35 -6.83 4.64
N TRP A 178 16.28 -8.11 5.03
CA TRP A 178 16.74 -9.28 4.26
C TRP A 178 18.17 -9.14 3.71
N PRO A 179 19.19 -9.30 4.58
CA PRO A 179 20.58 -9.22 4.17
C PRO A 179 20.93 -10.34 3.18
N ASP A 180 21.72 -9.99 2.17
CA ASP A 180 22.31 -10.92 1.21
C ASP A 180 23.51 -11.69 1.81
N GLU A 181 24.18 -12.51 1.00
CA GLU A 181 25.36 -13.28 1.40
C GLU A 181 26.54 -12.42 1.87
N ASN A 182 26.58 -11.15 1.47
CA ASN A 182 27.61 -10.18 1.85
C ASN A 182 27.23 -9.38 3.11
N GLY A 183 26.01 -9.60 3.64
CA GLY A 183 25.46 -8.86 4.78
C GLY A 183 24.83 -7.52 4.42
N SER A 184 24.65 -7.22 3.13
CA SER A 184 23.98 -6.00 2.66
C SER A 184 22.48 -6.22 2.60
N CYS A 185 21.70 -5.36 3.25
CA CYS A 185 20.25 -5.40 3.19
C CYS A 185 19.75 -5.11 1.77
N THR A 186 18.77 -5.88 1.31
CA THR A 186 18.27 -5.81 -0.07
C THR A 186 16.91 -5.12 -0.17
N HIS A 187 16.25 -4.94 0.97
CA HIS A 187 14.90 -4.41 1.07
C HIS A 187 14.81 -3.26 2.07
N LEU A 188 13.91 -2.34 1.78
CA LEU A 188 13.50 -1.26 2.64
C LEU A 188 12.23 -1.65 3.37
N SER A 189 12.26 -1.52 4.68
CA SER A 189 11.08 -1.63 5.51
C SER A 189 10.13 -0.44 5.31
N VAL A 190 8.84 -0.76 5.12
CA VAL A 190 7.76 0.20 4.97
C VAL A 190 6.65 -0.15 5.95
N GLY A 191 6.12 0.86 6.63
CA GLY A 191 4.92 0.74 7.45
C GLY A 191 4.00 1.93 7.26
N MET A 192 2.71 1.67 7.13
CA MET A 192 1.67 2.69 6.99
C MET A 192 0.43 2.36 7.83
N ASP A 193 -0.18 3.39 8.39
CA ASP A 193 -1.51 3.28 8.98
C ASP A 193 -2.55 3.27 7.85
N VAL A 194 -3.55 2.40 7.98
CA VAL A 194 -4.60 2.19 6.99
C VAL A 194 -5.94 2.54 7.61
N THR A 195 -6.74 3.33 6.90
CA THR A 195 -8.16 3.54 7.19
C THR A 195 -8.95 3.06 5.99
N ALA A 196 -9.80 2.06 6.20
CA ALA A 196 -10.69 1.51 5.20
C ALA A 196 -12.15 1.85 5.55
N ARG A 197 -12.95 2.12 4.51
CA ARG A 197 -14.35 2.47 4.64
C ARG A 197 -15.22 1.48 3.89
N PRO A 198 -16.44 1.18 4.39
CA PRO A 198 -17.33 0.25 3.72
C PRO A 198 -17.69 0.80 2.33
N ALA A 199 -17.72 -0.09 1.35
CA ALA A 199 -18.06 0.19 -0.03
C ALA A 199 -18.69 -1.04 -0.68
N PHE A 200 -19.36 -0.85 -1.80
CA PHE A 200 -19.90 -1.92 -2.62
C PHE A 200 -19.07 -2.07 -3.90
N LEU A 201 -18.70 -3.31 -4.22
CA LEU A 201 -17.94 -3.62 -5.42
C LEU A 201 -18.90 -4.00 -6.55
N LEU A 202 -18.69 -3.40 -7.72
CA LEU A 202 -19.33 -3.78 -8.97
C LEU A 202 -18.30 -4.41 -9.90
N TYR A 203 -18.50 -5.66 -10.27
CA TYR A 203 -17.65 -6.34 -11.25
C TYR A 203 -18.20 -6.09 -12.66
N PRO A 204 -17.34 -5.79 -13.64
CA PRO A 204 -17.75 -5.72 -15.04
C PRO A 204 -18.27 -7.09 -15.52
N GLU A 205 -19.32 -7.07 -16.35
CA GLU A 205 -19.90 -8.27 -16.99
C GLU A 205 -19.05 -8.83 -18.15
#